data_AF-A0A846PSB9-F1
#
_entry.id   AF-A0A846PSB9-F1
#
_cell.length_a   1.000
_cell.length_b   1.000
_cell.length_c   1.000
_cell.angle_alpha   90.00
_cell.angle_beta   90.00
_cell.angle_gamma   90.00
#
_symmetry.space_group_name_H-M   'P 1'
#
loop_
_entity.id
_entity.type
_entity.pdbx_description
1 polymer ?
#
loop_
_entity_poly.entity_id
_entity_poly.type
_entity_poly.pdbx_seq_one_letter_code
_entity_poly.pdbx_strand_id
1 'polypeptide(L)'
;EANTVTKQILSSLATGTWIGGRTGVSQRLDRSSYIKTISHLRSVLSPLTPTQEHFKARQVHPTEWGRLCPAETPEGSSIGLRKHLALLTEITPGLAKEEEEEIINLLSGKIK
;
A
#
# COMPACT_ATOMS: atom_id res chain seq x y z
N GLU A 1 31.65 15.56 1.43
CA GLU A 1 30.57 15.25 2.39
C GLU A 1 29.18 15.77 1.97
N ALA A 2 29.06 16.71 1.02
CA ALA A 2 27.77 17.27 0.58
C ALA A 2 26.80 16.30 -0.14
N ASN A 3 27.28 15.18 -0.70
CA ASN A 3 26.45 14.25 -1.49
C ASN A 3 25.97 13.01 -0.73
N THR A 4 26.18 12.94 0.59
CA THR A 4 25.86 11.75 1.39
C THR A 4 24.35 11.48 1.42
N VAL A 5 23.53 12.52 1.60
CA VAL A 5 22.06 12.42 1.62
C VAL A 5 21.55 11.90 0.28
N THR A 6 21.99 12.49 -0.83
CA THR A 6 21.60 12.09 -2.18
C THR A 6 21.95 10.61 -2.44
N LYS A 7 23.15 10.18 -2.05
CA LYS A 7 23.59 8.78 -2.22
C LYS A 7 22.74 7.80 -1.41
N GLN A 8 22.37 8.15 -0.17
CA GLN A 8 21.52 7.31 0.66
C GLN A 8 20.11 7.16 0.09
N ILE A 9 19.52 8.26 -0.38
CA ILE A 9 18.19 8.24 -1.02
C ILE A 9 18.22 7.40 -2.30
N LEU A 10 19.21 7.62 -3.17
CA LEU A 10 19.36 6.85 -4.41
C LEU A 10 19.58 5.36 -4.14
N SER A 11 20.43 5.02 -3.18
CA SER A 11 20.68 3.63 -2.79
C SER A 11 19.40 2.94 -2.28
N SER A 12 18.65 3.62 -1.42
CA SER A 12 17.40 3.07 -0.85
C SER A 12 16.32 2.88 -1.91
N LEU A 13 16.19 3.83 -2.86
CA LEU A 13 15.26 3.73 -3.99
C LEU A 13 15.66 2.65 -4.99
N ALA A 14 16.95 2.48 -5.26
CA ALA A 14 17.46 1.50 -6.23
C ALA A 14 17.38 0.07 -5.69
N THR A 15 17.68 -0.13 -4.40
CA THR A 15 17.67 -1.47 -3.77
C THR A 15 16.30 -1.85 -3.21
N GLY A 16 15.46 -0.87 -2.87
CA GLY A 16 14.17 -1.08 -2.23
C GLY A 16 14.26 -1.45 -0.75
N THR A 17 15.45 -1.38 -0.15
CA THR A 17 15.68 -1.56 1.28
C THR A 17 15.74 -0.19 1.96
N TRP A 18 14.80 0.04 2.87
CA TRP A 18 14.67 1.31 3.59
C TRP A 18 15.13 1.17 5.03
N ILE A 19 15.45 2.33 5.64
CA ILE A 19 15.70 2.43 7.08
C ILE A 19 14.51 1.84 7.86
N GLY A 20 14.81 1.11 8.93
CA GLY A 20 13.79 0.36 9.70
C GLY A 20 13.53 -1.07 9.19
N GLY A 21 14.41 -1.63 8.35
CA GLY A 21 14.41 -3.04 7.97
C GLY A 21 13.30 -3.44 6.98
N ARG A 22 12.59 -2.46 6.40
CA ARG A 22 11.58 -2.71 5.36
C ARG A 22 12.26 -2.98 4.03
N THR A 23 11.94 -4.10 3.41
CA THR A 23 12.46 -4.52 2.10
C THR A 23 11.33 -4.58 1.07
N GLY A 24 11.66 -4.42 -0.20
CA GLY A 24 10.69 -4.49 -1.30
C GLY A 24 9.74 -3.30 -1.37
N VAL A 25 10.11 -2.16 -0.77
CA VAL A 25 9.30 -0.92 -0.81
C VAL A 25 9.34 -0.29 -2.21
N SER A 26 10.54 -0.20 -2.79
CA SER A 26 10.72 0.18 -4.20
C SER A 26 10.84 -1.08 -5.04
N GLN A 27 10.02 -1.17 -6.09
CA GLN A 27 10.01 -2.31 -7.01
C GLN A 27 10.20 -1.81 -8.43
N ARG A 28 10.90 -2.61 -9.25
CA ARG A 28 11.05 -2.31 -10.67
C ARG A 28 9.68 -2.42 -11.34
N LEU A 29 9.21 -1.33 -11.92
CA LEU A 29 7.95 -1.30 -12.66
C LEU A 29 7.93 -2.36 -13.77
N ASP A 30 6.87 -3.18 -13.78
CA ASP A 30 6.63 -4.17 -14.82
C ASP A 30 6.04 -3.45 -16.05
N ARG A 31 6.75 -3.57 -17.18
CA ARG A 31 6.40 -2.95 -18.47
C ARG A 31 6.13 -3.98 -19.55
N SER A 32 5.82 -5.22 -19.19
CA SER A 32 5.55 -6.28 -20.17
C SER A 32 4.29 -6.04 -21.00
N SER A 33 3.27 -5.38 -20.44
CA SER A 33 2.12 -4.87 -21.18
C SER A 33 1.58 -3.58 -20.57
N TYR A 34 0.79 -2.83 -21.33
CA TYR A 34 0.16 -1.61 -20.85
C TYR A 34 -0.72 -1.88 -19.61
N ILE A 35 -1.53 -2.94 -19.67
CA ILE A 35 -2.43 -3.34 -18.58
C ILE A 35 -1.62 -3.74 -17.34
N LYS A 36 -0.54 -4.51 -17.50
CA LYS A 36 0.33 -4.89 -16.38
C LYS A 36 1.02 -3.69 -15.74
N THR A 37 1.36 -2.68 -16.53
CA THR A 37 1.95 -1.45 -15.99
C THR A 37 0.96 -0.74 -15.06
N ILE A 38 -0.30 -0.58 -15.49
CA ILE A 38 -1.37 0.02 -14.67
C ILE A 38 -1.68 -0.83 -13.44
N SER A 39 -1.77 -2.15 -13.60
CA SER A 39 -2.01 -3.08 -12.49
C SER A 39 -0.91 -2.96 -11.43
N HIS A 40 0.37 -2.96 -11.83
CA HIS A 40 1.49 -2.81 -10.91
C HIS A 40 1.41 -1.48 -10.12
N LEU A 41 1.08 -0.37 -10.78
CA LEU A 41 0.91 0.94 -10.13
C LEU A 41 -0.23 0.96 -9.09
N ARG A 42 -1.23 0.08 -9.23
CA ARG A 42 -2.40 -0.03 -8.33
C ARG A 42 -2.22 -1.12 -7.26
N SER A 43 -1.06 -1.75 -7.19
CA SER A 43 -0.81 -2.86 -6.27
C SER A 43 -0.63 -2.37 -4.83
N VAL A 44 -1.24 -3.11 -3.89
CA VAL A 44 -1.19 -2.89 -2.45
C VAL A 44 -0.58 -4.13 -1.81
N LEU A 45 0.44 -3.91 -0.98
CA LEU A 45 1.25 -4.97 -0.37
C LEU A 45 1.08 -5.00 1.13
N SER A 46 0.75 -6.18 1.65
CA SER A 46 0.83 -6.45 3.07
C SER A 46 2.30 -6.63 3.49
N PRO A 47 2.74 -6.06 4.63
CA PRO A 47 4.09 -6.27 5.16
C PRO A 47 4.31 -7.65 5.78
N LEU A 48 3.30 -8.54 5.74
CA LEU A 48 3.38 -9.89 6.31
C LEU A 48 4.26 -10.82 5.46
N THR A 49 4.92 -11.75 6.13
CA THR A 49 5.81 -12.71 5.48
C THR A 49 5.01 -13.74 4.67
N PRO A 50 5.31 -13.96 3.37
CA PRO A 50 4.59 -14.92 2.54
C PRO A 50 4.77 -16.39 2.95
N THR A 51 5.83 -16.72 3.70
CA THR A 51 6.15 -18.09 4.13
C THR A 51 5.24 -18.58 5.26
N GLN A 52 4.62 -17.66 6.01
CA GLN A 52 3.71 -18.01 7.09
C GLN A 52 2.26 -18.11 6.59
N GLU A 53 1.53 -19.07 7.15
CA GLU A 53 0.13 -19.30 6.86
C GLU A 53 -0.76 -18.33 7.64
N HIS A 54 -1.00 -17.15 7.06
CA HIS A 54 -1.93 -16.16 7.62
C HIS A 54 -3.36 -16.31 7.06
N PHE A 55 -4.07 -17.38 7.41
CA PHE A 55 -5.41 -17.68 6.85
C PHE A 55 -6.39 -16.50 6.98
N LYS A 56 -6.48 -15.87 8.17
CA LYS A 56 -7.37 -14.73 8.40
C LYS A 56 -7.00 -13.49 7.59
N ALA A 57 -5.71 -13.26 7.36
CA ALA A 57 -5.25 -12.08 6.61
C ALA A 57 -5.37 -12.27 5.09
N ARG A 58 -5.30 -13.53 4.61
CA ARG A 58 -5.41 -13.87 3.18
C ARG A 58 -6.87 -13.93 2.70
N GLN A 59 -7.82 -14.11 3.61
CA GLN A 59 -9.24 -14.12 3.28
C GLN A 59 -9.70 -12.77 2.70
N VAL A 60 -10.63 -12.81 1.75
CA VAL A 60 -11.32 -11.61 1.26
C VAL A 60 -12.30 -11.15 2.34
N HIS A 61 -12.14 -9.93 2.82
CA HIS A 61 -13.00 -9.37 3.87
C HIS A 61 -14.11 -8.51 3.25
N PRO A 62 -15.37 -8.54 3.76
CA PRO A 62 -16.46 -7.74 3.17
C PRO A 62 -16.20 -6.23 3.11
N THR A 63 -15.38 -5.69 4.00
CA THR A 63 -14.99 -4.25 3.98
C THR A 63 -14.10 -3.86 2.79
N GLU A 64 -13.60 -4.84 2.03
CA GLU A 64 -12.80 -4.62 0.83
C GLU A 64 -13.66 -4.27 -0.38
N TRP A 65 -14.98 -4.49 -0.29
CA TRP A 65 -15.92 -4.18 -1.35
C TRP A 65 -15.83 -2.71 -1.78
N GLY A 66 -15.59 -2.49 -3.07
CA GLY A 66 -15.41 -1.15 -3.64
C GLY A 66 -14.08 -0.46 -3.31
N ARG A 67 -13.20 -1.07 -2.50
CA ARG A 67 -11.87 -0.54 -2.15
C ARG A 67 -10.75 -1.32 -2.82
N LEU A 68 -10.82 -2.64 -2.78
CA LEU A 68 -9.85 -3.56 -3.38
C LEU A 68 -10.55 -4.48 -4.40
N CYS A 69 -9.82 -4.89 -5.43
CA CYS A 69 -10.30 -5.84 -6.42
C CYS A 69 -10.31 -7.26 -5.83
N PRO A 70 -11.47 -7.97 -5.80
CA PRO A 70 -11.55 -9.31 -5.22
C PRO A 70 -10.96 -10.40 -6.14
N ALA A 71 -10.87 -10.13 -7.45
CA ALA A 71 -10.42 -11.11 -8.45
C ALA A 71 -8.92 -11.00 -8.75
N GLU A 72 -8.35 -9.80 -8.69
CA GLU A 72 -6.96 -9.55 -9.08
C GLU A 72 -6.01 -9.83 -7.90
N THR A 73 -5.67 -11.09 -7.72
CA THR A 73 -4.64 -11.56 -6.77
C THR A 73 -3.61 -12.41 -7.52
N PRO A 74 -2.30 -12.26 -7.25
CA PRO A 74 -1.32 -13.20 -7.77
C PRO A 74 -1.54 -14.59 -7.16
N GLU A 75 -1.19 -15.60 -7.94
CA GLU A 75 -1.17 -16.99 -7.48
C GLU A 75 0.12 -17.29 -6.68
N GLY A 76 0.12 -18.41 -5.96
CA GLY A 76 1.27 -18.88 -5.18
C GLY A 76 1.37 -18.27 -3.78
N SER A 77 2.58 -18.17 -3.23
CA SER A 77 2.81 -17.81 -1.82
C SER A 77 2.34 -16.40 -1.44
N SER A 78 2.19 -15.51 -2.41
CA SER A 78 1.74 -14.12 -2.21
C SER A 78 0.21 -13.94 -2.28
N ILE A 79 -0.55 -15.01 -2.53
CA ILE A 79 -2.01 -14.96 -2.64
C ILE A 79 -2.64 -14.35 -1.39
N GLY A 80 -3.52 -13.36 -1.60
CA GLY A 80 -4.20 -12.63 -0.53
C GLY A 80 -3.34 -11.61 0.24
N LEU A 81 -2.01 -11.61 0.07
CA LEU A 81 -1.10 -10.62 0.69
C LEU A 81 -0.75 -9.47 -0.25
N ARG A 82 -0.76 -9.72 -1.56
CA ARG A 82 -0.74 -8.68 -2.59
C ARG A 82 -2.16 -8.57 -3.17
N LYS A 83 -2.75 -7.39 -3.08
CA LYS A 83 -4.07 -7.05 -3.65
C LYS A 83 -3.94 -5.83 -4.55
N HIS A 84 -5.00 -5.48 -5.27
CA HIS A 84 -5.01 -4.31 -6.14
C HIS A 84 -6.18 -3.41 -5.77
N LEU A 85 -6.03 -2.09 -5.92
CA LEU A 85 -7.12 -1.14 -5.71
C LEU A 85 -8.28 -1.43 -6.68
N ALA A 86 -9.52 -1.19 -6.26
CA ALA A 86 -10.67 -1.21 -7.17
C ALA A 86 -10.62 0.00 -8.14
N LEU A 87 -11.48 0.01 -9.16
CA LEU A 87 -11.43 1.04 -10.23
C LEU A 87 -11.94 2.41 -9.75
N LEU A 88 -12.89 2.42 -8.82
CA LEU A 88 -13.56 3.63 -8.31
C LEU A 88 -13.01 4.05 -6.94
N THR A 89 -11.91 3.47 -6.48
CA THR A 89 -11.33 3.80 -5.17
C THR A 89 -10.63 5.15 -5.21
N GLU A 90 -10.87 5.96 -4.19
CA GLU A 90 -10.13 7.20 -3.92
C GLU A 90 -9.43 7.11 -2.57
N ILE A 91 -8.21 7.63 -2.49
CA ILE A 91 -7.40 7.68 -1.25
C ILE A 91 -7.48 9.10 -0.71
N THR A 92 -7.89 9.23 0.55
CA THR A 92 -7.98 10.52 1.23
C THR A 92 -6.60 11.16 1.40
N PRO A 93 -6.44 12.47 1.11
CA PRO A 93 -5.22 13.19 1.44
C PRO A 93 -5.07 13.34 2.96
N GLY A 94 -3.85 13.65 3.42
CA GLY A 94 -3.61 14.02 4.82
C GLY A 94 -4.25 15.36 5.16
N LEU A 95 -4.81 15.48 6.35
CA LEU A 95 -5.42 16.71 6.90
C LEU A 95 -4.44 17.42 7.84
N ALA A 96 -4.61 18.73 8.03
CA ALA A 96 -3.91 19.42 9.10
C ALA A 96 -4.45 18.99 10.47
N LYS A 97 -3.62 19.04 11.52
CA LYS A 97 -4.01 18.60 12.87
C LYS A 97 -5.26 19.33 13.39
N GLU A 98 -5.38 20.60 13.06
CA GLU A 98 -6.52 21.45 13.45
C GLU A 98 -7.82 20.94 12.81
N GLU A 99 -7.80 20.66 11.51
CA GLU A 99 -8.94 20.09 10.77
C GLU A 99 -9.29 18.67 11.24
N GLU A 100 -8.29 17.87 11.59
CA GLU A 100 -8.48 16.53 12.13
C GLU A 100 -9.26 16.56 13.46
N GLU A 101 -8.88 17.46 14.38
CA GLU A 101 -9.58 17.64 15.66
C GLU A 101 -11.03 18.11 15.47
N GLU A 102 -11.28 19.02 14.53
CA GLU A 102 -12.64 19.47 14.18
C GLU A 102 -13.51 18.31 13.67
N ILE A 103 -12.99 17.52 12.73
CA ILE A 103 -13.72 16.37 12.18
C ILE A 103 -13.96 15.31 13.26
N ILE A 104 -12.98 15.03 14.11
CA ILE A 104 -13.15 14.08 15.23
C ILE A 104 -14.22 14.57 16.22
N ASN A 105 -14.24 15.87 16.54
CA ASN A 105 -15.25 16.45 17.41
C ASN A 105 -16.65 16.43 16.78
N LEU A 106 -16.74 16.63 15.46
CA LEU A 106 -17.97 16.51 14.69
C LEU A 106 -18.49 15.07 14.67
N LEU A 107 -17.62 14.09 14.39
CA LEU A 107 -17.98 12.67 14.35
C LEU A 107 -18.31 12.08 15.73
N SER A 108 -17.68 12.58 16.78
CA SER A 108 -17.92 12.13 18.17
C SER A 108 -19.16 12.77 18.81
N GLY A 109 -19.89 13.62 18.09
CA GLY A 109 -21.13 14.24 18.57
C GLY A 109 -20.91 15.19 19.76
N LYS A 110 -19.69 15.70 19.95
CA LYS A 110 -19.36 16.65 21.03
C LYS A 110 -19.69 18.10 20.68
N ILE A 111 -20.20 18.35 19.48
CA ILE A 111 -20.72 19.65 19.08
C ILE A 111 -22.20 19.70 19.48
N LYS A 112 -22.50 20.51 20.50
CA LYS A 112 -23.84 21.06 20.73
C LYS A 112 -24.01 22.33 19.91
#